data_AF-A0A3P6DAG1-F1
#
_entry.id   AF-A0A3P6DAG1-F1
#
_cell.length_a   1.000
_cell.length_b   1.000
_cell.length_c   1.000
_cell.angle_alpha   90.00
_cell.angle_beta   90.00
_cell.angle_gamma   90.00
#
_symmetry.space_group_name_H-M   'P 1'
#
loop_
_entity.id
_entity.type
_entity.pdbx_description
1 polymer ?
#
loop_
_entity_poly.entity_id
_entity_poly.type
_entity_poly.pdbx_seq_one_letter_code
_entity_poly.pdbx_strand_id
1 'polypeptide(L)'
;MDRLSILPDDLIFKILSFVQSIVSVSTSLLSKRWCSLWKHVPNLVYLDPHIECEYWRASRFIDKFLLLRDAHAIETMHLYISQNCPPTDIETWVGIAVSRGVRDLLVFRCRPCFRPIRLPRSLYTCKTIATLSLHQAFIVDVPLNICFPSLKSLSLEFV
;
A
#
# COMPACT_ATOMS: atom_id res chain seq x y z
N MET A 1 -25.23 -3.71 -24.68
CA MET A 1 -24.46 -2.45 -24.76
C MET A 1 -23.69 -2.27 -23.47
N ASP A 2 -22.36 -2.13 -23.57
CA ASP A 2 -21.50 -2.01 -22.40
C ASP A 2 -21.54 -0.59 -21.84
N ARG A 3 -22.37 -0.37 -20.81
CA ARG A 3 -22.61 0.97 -20.21
C ARG A 3 -21.34 1.58 -19.60
N LEU A 4 -20.33 0.76 -19.29
CA LEU A 4 -19.05 1.21 -18.73
C LEU A 4 -18.15 1.88 -19.77
N SER A 5 -18.43 1.67 -21.07
CA SER A 5 -17.68 2.31 -22.16
C SER A 5 -17.99 3.80 -22.33
N ILE A 6 -19.10 4.30 -21.78
CA ILE A 6 -19.57 5.69 -21.96
C ILE A 6 -19.01 6.63 -20.87
N LEU A 7 -18.47 6.07 -19.78
CA LEU A 7 -17.95 6.88 -18.67
C LEU A 7 -16.76 7.74 -19.12
N PRO A 8 -16.69 9.03 -18.74
CA PRO A 8 -15.49 9.84 -18.88
C PRO A 8 -14.31 9.29 -18.07
N ASP A 9 -13.09 9.59 -18.52
CA ASP A 9 -11.87 9.06 -17.91
C ASP A 9 -11.70 9.48 -16.45
N ASP A 10 -12.10 10.71 -16.09
CA ASP A 10 -12.07 11.21 -14.71
C ASP A 10 -12.97 10.40 -13.78
N LEU A 11 -14.15 9.97 -14.26
CA LEU A 11 -15.06 9.13 -13.48
C LEU A 11 -14.50 7.71 -13.32
N ILE A 12 -13.90 7.15 -14.36
CA ILE A 12 -13.24 5.84 -14.28
C ILE A 12 -12.08 5.91 -13.29
N PHE A 13 -11.22 6.92 -13.41
CA PHE A 13 -10.12 7.15 -12.48
C PHE A 13 -10.61 7.25 -11.03
N LYS A 14 -11.67 8.04 -10.81
CA LYS A 14 -12.30 8.18 -9.49
C LYS A 14 -12.85 6.85 -8.96
N ILE A 15 -13.54 6.06 -9.78
CA ILE A 15 -14.01 4.72 -9.40
C ILE A 15 -12.83 3.83 -9.02
N LEU A 16 -11.79 3.79 -9.84
CA LEU A 16 -10.58 2.98 -9.61
C LEU A 16 -9.84 3.40 -8.33
N SER A 17 -9.87 4.68 -7.96
CA SER A 17 -9.27 5.19 -6.73
C SER A 17 -9.99 4.78 -5.45
N PHE A 18 -11.28 4.42 -5.54
CA PHE A 18 -12.10 4.02 -4.39
C PHE A 18 -12.20 2.50 -4.16
N VAL A 19 -11.86 1.69 -5.16
CA VAL A 19 -11.90 0.23 -5.03
C VAL A 19 -10.56 -0.32 -4.56
N GLN A 20 -10.56 -1.54 -4.01
CA GLN A 20 -9.32 -2.25 -3.69
C GLN A 20 -8.44 -2.39 -4.92
N SER A 21 -7.12 -2.37 -4.74
CA SER A 21 -6.19 -2.41 -5.88
C SER A 21 -6.33 -3.68 -6.69
N ILE A 22 -6.69 -4.82 -6.08
CA ILE A 22 -6.94 -6.07 -6.82
C ILE A 22 -8.15 -5.94 -7.76
N VAL A 23 -9.20 -5.24 -7.32
CA VAL A 23 -10.39 -4.96 -8.13
C VAL A 23 -10.03 -3.96 -9.22
N SER A 24 -9.33 -2.87 -8.88
CA SER A 24 -8.84 -1.89 -9.86
C SER A 24 -8.03 -2.56 -10.97
N VAL A 25 -7.06 -3.41 -10.62
CA VAL A 25 -6.27 -4.16 -11.60
C VAL A 25 -7.14 -5.14 -12.39
N SER A 26 -8.10 -5.82 -11.78
CA SER A 26 -8.98 -6.76 -12.49
C SER A 26 -9.86 -6.05 -13.53
N THR A 27 -10.31 -4.82 -13.24
CA THR A 27 -11.07 -4.02 -14.22
C THR A 27 -10.23 -3.56 -15.42
N SER A 28 -8.89 -3.68 -15.37
CA SER A 28 -8.05 -3.43 -16.54
C SER A 28 -8.35 -4.36 -17.72
N LEU A 29 -8.98 -5.50 -17.45
CA LEU A 29 -9.42 -6.46 -18.47
C LEU A 29 -10.65 -5.99 -19.25
N LEU A 30 -11.39 -4.99 -18.76
CA LEU A 30 -12.62 -4.50 -19.39
C LEU A 30 -12.33 -3.75 -20.71
N SER A 31 -11.23 -2.97 -20.76
CA SER A 31 -10.75 -2.36 -22.01
C SER A 31 -9.35 -1.74 -21.84
N LYS A 32 -8.70 -1.42 -22.97
CA LYS A 32 -7.42 -0.71 -23.00
C LYS A 32 -7.43 0.60 -22.21
N ARG A 33 -8.59 1.28 -22.16
CA ARG A 33 -8.75 2.56 -21.45
C ARG A 33 -8.66 2.39 -19.94
N TRP A 34 -9.36 1.39 -19.41
CA TRP A 34 -9.27 1.02 -17.98
C TRP A 34 -7.85 0.54 -17.65
N CYS A 35 -7.21 -0.20 -18.58
CA CYS A 35 -5.80 -0.60 -18.49
C CYS A 35 -4.80 0.57 -18.41
N SER A 36 -5.09 1.70 -19.07
CA SER A 36 -4.24 2.88 -18.99
C SER A 36 -4.47 3.67 -17.70
N LEU A 37 -5.74 3.84 -17.30
CA LEU A 37 -6.11 4.67 -16.16
C LEU A 37 -5.70 4.06 -14.82
N TRP A 38 -5.77 2.73 -14.64
CA TRP A 38 -5.37 2.12 -13.36
C TRP A 38 -3.91 2.39 -13.00
N LYS A 39 -3.02 2.53 -13.99
CA LYS A 39 -1.59 2.79 -13.77
C LYS A 39 -1.32 4.16 -13.13
N HIS A 40 -2.28 5.06 -13.21
CA HIS A 40 -2.19 6.41 -12.66
C HIS A 40 -2.82 6.52 -11.26
N VAL A 41 -3.52 5.48 -10.80
CA VAL A 41 -4.23 5.51 -9.51
C VAL A 41 -3.21 5.56 -8.37
N PRO A 42 -3.29 6.56 -7.47
CA PRO A 42 -2.29 6.77 -6.43
C PRO A 42 -2.44 5.81 -5.24
N ASN A 43 -3.52 5.03 -5.19
CA ASN A 43 -3.89 4.21 -4.03
C ASN A 43 -3.50 2.75 -4.20
N LEU A 44 -2.74 2.22 -3.25
CA LEU A 44 -2.46 0.81 -3.09
C LEU A 44 -3.19 0.31 -1.84
N VAL A 45 -4.29 -0.42 -2.03
CA VAL A 45 -5.02 -1.08 -0.96
C VAL A 45 -4.99 -2.57 -1.25
N TYR A 46 -4.20 -3.30 -0.47
CA TYR A 46 -4.11 -4.75 -0.53
C TYR A 46 -4.74 -5.35 0.73
N LEU A 47 -5.84 -6.07 0.52
CA LEU A 47 -6.46 -6.91 1.53
C LEU A 47 -6.15 -8.35 1.19
N ASP A 48 -5.44 -9.08 2.05
CA ASP A 48 -5.24 -10.51 1.87
C ASP A 48 -6.61 -11.22 1.95
N PRO A 49 -7.15 -11.77 0.85
CA PRO A 49 -8.46 -12.38 0.84
C PRO A 49 -8.47 -13.72 1.58
N HIS A 50 -7.31 -14.29 1.87
CA HIS A 50 -7.16 -15.57 2.54
C HIS A 50 -6.21 -15.38 3.72
N ILE A 51 -6.79 -15.11 4.89
CA ILE A 51 -6.09 -14.93 6.17
C ILE A 51 -5.13 -16.11 6.46
N GLU A 52 -5.36 -17.26 5.82
CA GLU A 52 -4.58 -18.49 5.91
C GLU A 52 -3.56 -18.62 4.75
N CYS A 53 -2.41 -17.99 4.96
CA CYS A 53 -1.06 -18.58 4.73
C CYS A 53 -0.32 -18.43 3.39
N GLU A 54 -0.84 -17.79 2.33
CA GLU A 54 -0.08 -17.66 1.08
C GLU A 54 0.54 -16.28 0.86
N TYR A 55 1.58 -15.94 1.64
CA TYR A 55 2.31 -14.66 1.51
C TYR A 55 2.79 -14.38 0.08
N TRP A 56 3.09 -15.44 -0.69
CA TRP A 56 3.56 -15.33 -2.07
C TRP A 56 2.54 -14.63 -2.98
N ARG A 57 1.24 -14.70 -2.67
CA ARG A 57 0.21 -13.95 -3.40
C ARG A 57 0.32 -12.46 -3.14
N ALA A 58 0.54 -12.08 -1.88
CA ALA A 58 0.75 -10.69 -1.49
C ALA A 58 2.00 -10.12 -2.14
N SER A 59 3.15 -10.80 -2.03
CA SER A 59 4.39 -10.37 -2.70
C SER A 59 4.19 -10.26 -4.20
N ARG A 60 3.72 -11.32 -4.88
CA ARG A 60 3.53 -11.27 -6.33
C ARG A 60 2.60 -10.14 -6.77
N PHE A 61 1.54 -9.86 -6.00
CA PHE A 61 0.63 -8.77 -6.32
C PHE A 61 1.26 -7.41 -6.06
N ILE A 62 1.77 -7.17 -4.85
CA ILE A 62 2.31 -5.88 -4.42
C ILE A 62 3.54 -5.51 -5.25
N ASP A 63 4.49 -6.44 -5.43
CA ASP A 63 5.71 -6.21 -6.22
C ASP A 63 5.37 -5.84 -7.65
N LYS A 64 4.48 -6.62 -8.29
CA LYS A 64 4.03 -6.36 -9.65
C LYS A 64 3.25 -5.05 -9.76
N PHE A 65 2.43 -4.74 -8.76
CA PHE A 65 1.68 -3.50 -8.71
C PHE A 65 2.61 -2.29 -8.58
N LEU A 66 3.61 -2.35 -7.70
CA LEU A 66 4.61 -1.28 -7.52
C LEU A 66 5.51 -1.12 -8.75
N LEU A 67 5.82 -2.21 -9.45
CA LEU A 67 6.63 -2.22 -10.67
C LEU A 67 5.87 -1.64 -11.88
N LEU A 68 4.61 -2.03 -12.08
CA LEU A 68 3.84 -1.65 -13.26
C LEU A 68 3.20 -0.26 -13.17
N ARG A 69 3.26 0.38 -12.00
CA ARG A 69 2.67 1.69 -11.78
C ARG A 69 3.67 2.77 -12.20
N ASP A 70 3.31 3.53 -13.25
CA ASP A 70 4.06 4.70 -13.74
C ASP A 70 3.81 5.96 -12.89
N ALA A 71 2.79 5.97 -12.01
CA ALA A 71 2.49 7.14 -11.20
C ALA A 71 3.69 7.51 -10.30
N HIS A 72 4.16 8.74 -10.46
CA HIS A 72 5.29 9.30 -9.69
C HIS A 72 5.02 9.38 -8.18
N ALA A 73 3.75 9.32 -7.76
CA ALA A 73 3.36 9.38 -6.36
C ALA A 73 2.47 8.19 -5.95
N ILE A 74 2.74 7.65 -4.77
CA ILE A 74 1.80 6.82 -4.02
C ILE A 74 1.19 7.74 -2.97
N GLU A 75 -0.12 7.95 -2.97
CA GLU A 75 -0.76 8.78 -1.95
C GLU A 75 -1.11 7.94 -0.72
N THR A 76 -1.72 6.78 -0.97
CA THR A 76 -2.15 5.83 0.06
C THR A 76 -1.55 4.45 -0.20
N MET A 77 -0.98 3.84 0.84
CA MET A 77 -0.58 2.44 0.87
C MET A 77 -1.13 1.78 2.14
N HIS A 78 -2.13 0.91 1.96
CA HIS A 78 -2.72 0.11 3.02
C HIS A 78 -2.51 -1.37 2.75
N LEU A 79 -1.79 -2.03 3.65
CA LEU A 79 -1.39 -3.42 3.53
C LEU A 79 -1.98 -4.21 4.70
N TYR A 80 -2.94 -5.07 4.40
CA TYR A 80 -3.46 -6.08 5.34
C TYR A 80 -2.89 -7.42 4.92
N ILE A 81 -1.86 -7.87 5.65
CA ILE A 81 -0.98 -8.96 5.22
C ILE A 81 -0.92 -10.09 6.24
N SER A 82 -0.68 -11.30 5.76
CA SER A 82 -0.46 -12.48 6.60
C SER A 82 0.77 -12.32 7.51
N GLN A 83 0.72 -12.93 8.70
CA GLN A 83 1.86 -13.07 9.62
C GLN A 83 3.09 -13.75 9.00
N ASN A 84 2.88 -14.54 7.94
CA ASN A 84 3.92 -15.25 7.22
C ASN A 84 4.69 -14.36 6.22
N CYS A 85 4.24 -13.12 6.01
CA CYS A 85 4.92 -12.15 5.16
C CYS A 85 6.35 -11.88 5.69
N PRO A 86 7.38 -12.04 4.87
CA PRO A 86 8.75 -11.72 5.25
C PRO A 86 8.88 -10.26 5.69
N PRO A 87 9.52 -9.98 6.85
CA PRO A 87 9.74 -8.60 7.29
C PRO A 87 10.51 -7.74 6.29
N THR A 88 11.39 -8.35 5.49
CA THR A 88 12.18 -7.71 4.42
C THR A 88 11.30 -7.18 3.29
N ASP A 89 10.19 -7.86 2.98
CA ASP A 89 9.27 -7.44 1.93
C ASP A 89 8.50 -6.21 2.41
N ILE A 90 8.05 -6.23 3.67
CA ILE A 90 7.39 -5.08 4.32
C ILE A 90 8.32 -3.87 4.33
N GLU A 91 9.58 -4.05 4.74
CA GLU A 91 10.61 -3.00 4.71
C GLU A 91 10.77 -2.41 3.30
N THR A 92 10.84 -3.28 2.29
CA THR A 92 10.98 -2.90 0.87
C THR A 92 9.77 -2.12 0.37
N TRP A 93 8.55 -2.62 0.61
CA TRP A 93 7.31 -1.96 0.17
C TRP A 93 7.14 -0.60 0.82
N VAL A 94 7.38 -0.50 2.13
CA VAL A 94 7.36 0.78 2.85
C VAL A 94 8.43 1.73 2.30
N GLY A 95 9.62 1.23 1.99
CA GLY A 95 10.70 2.02 1.40
C GLY A 95 10.31 2.61 0.04
N ILE A 96 9.64 1.82 -0.80
CA ILE A 96 9.11 2.27 -2.09
C ILE A 96 7.98 3.30 -1.87
N ALA A 97 7.09 3.09 -0.91
CA ALA A 97 6.03 4.04 -0.59
C ALA A 97 6.58 5.40 -0.18
N VAL A 98 7.56 5.40 0.74
CA VAL A 98 8.21 6.60 1.24
C VAL A 98 8.96 7.32 0.13
N SER A 99 9.71 6.60 -0.71
CA SER A 99 10.42 7.21 -1.84
C SER A 99 9.48 7.83 -2.89
N ARG A 100 8.23 7.35 -2.95
CA ARG A 100 7.16 7.88 -3.81
C ARG A 100 6.21 8.84 -3.07
N GLY A 101 6.61 9.37 -1.92
CA GLY A 101 5.89 10.45 -1.23
C GLY A 101 4.57 10.06 -0.59
N VAL A 102 4.45 8.83 -0.08
CA VAL A 102 3.26 8.36 0.65
C VAL A 102 2.80 9.33 1.73
N ARG A 103 1.49 9.56 1.76
CA ARG A 103 0.82 10.42 2.75
C ARG A 103 0.07 9.59 3.78
N ASP A 104 -0.52 8.48 3.35
CA ASP A 104 -1.28 7.60 4.21
C ASP A 104 -0.72 6.17 4.14
N LEU A 105 -0.08 5.74 5.23
CA LEU A 105 0.55 4.43 5.35
C LEU A 105 -0.12 3.63 6.46
N LEU A 106 -0.66 2.47 6.10
CA LEU A 106 -1.20 1.48 7.02
C LEU A 106 -0.54 0.13 6.78
N VAL A 107 0.01 -0.46 7.83
CA VAL A 107 0.48 -1.84 7.83
C VAL A 107 -0.23 -2.59 8.95
N PHE A 108 -1.04 -3.57 8.58
CA PHE A 108 -1.79 -4.42 9.48
C PHE A 108 -1.40 -5.87 9.22
N ARG A 109 -0.79 -6.52 10.22
CA ARG A 109 -0.59 -7.97 10.17
C ARG A 109 -1.84 -8.63 10.74
N CYS A 110 -2.45 -9.56 10.01
CA CYS A 110 -3.76 -10.14 10.38
C CYS A 110 -3.75 -11.02 11.64
N ARG A 111 -2.57 -11.37 12.13
CA ARG A 111 -2.36 -12.17 13.33
C ARG A 111 -1.09 -11.69 14.05
N PRO A 112 -1.04 -11.78 15.39
CA PRO A 112 0.16 -11.42 16.14
C PRO A 112 1.36 -12.23 15.68
N CYS A 113 2.46 -11.54 15.36
CA CYS A 113 3.68 -12.16 14.87
C CYS A 113 4.87 -11.59 15.62
N PHE A 114 5.66 -12.46 16.26
CA PHE A 114 6.87 -12.08 16.99
C PHE A 114 8.08 -11.84 16.08
N ARG A 115 7.90 -11.90 14.75
CA ARG A 115 8.98 -11.56 13.82
C ARG A 115 9.15 -10.04 13.77
N PRO A 116 10.33 -9.51 14.13
CA PRO A 116 10.58 -8.08 14.11
C PRO A 116 10.59 -7.55 12.68
N ILE A 117 10.06 -6.35 12.50
CA ILE A 117 10.11 -5.57 11.26
C ILE A 117 11.09 -4.41 11.48
N ARG A 118 12.04 -4.28 10.56
CA ARG A 118 12.87 -3.08 10.44
C ARG A 118 12.20 -2.17 9.43
N LEU A 119 11.70 -1.02 9.87
CA LEU A 119 11.18 -0.04 8.93
C LEU A 119 12.33 0.79 8.36
N PRO A 120 12.25 1.20 7.08
CA PRO A 120 13.32 1.96 6.46
C PRO A 120 13.53 3.29 7.19
N ARG A 121 14.78 3.69 7.40
CA ARG A 121 15.13 4.93 8.11
C ARG A 121 14.50 6.19 7.48
N SER A 122 14.28 6.16 6.18
CA SER A 122 13.59 7.23 5.43
C SER A 122 12.16 7.45 5.91
N LEU A 123 11.48 6.43 6.44
CA LEU A 123 10.14 6.58 7.02
C LEU A 123 10.15 7.58 8.17
N TYR A 124 11.06 7.42 9.13
CA TYR A 124 11.13 8.24 10.36
C TYR A 124 11.51 9.71 10.11
N THR A 125 11.90 10.05 8.89
CA THR A 125 12.23 11.42 8.46
C THR A 125 11.33 11.88 7.30
N CYS A 126 10.27 11.13 7.02
CA CYS A 126 9.39 11.34 5.89
C CYS A 126 8.58 12.63 6.07
N LYS A 127 8.72 13.54 5.10
CA LYS A 127 8.05 14.84 5.13
C LYS A 127 6.62 14.80 4.61
N THR A 128 6.24 13.76 3.87
CA THR A 128 4.92 13.67 3.21
C THR A 128 3.90 12.92 4.05
N ILE A 129 4.33 12.08 4.98
CA ILE A 129 3.43 11.23 5.75
C ILE A 129 2.54 12.08 6.67
N ALA A 130 1.24 11.90 6.51
CA ALA A 130 0.18 12.55 7.26
C ALA A 130 -0.53 11.58 8.21
N THR A 131 -0.66 10.31 7.82
CA THR A 131 -1.23 9.25 8.65
C THR A 131 -0.30 8.04 8.63
N LEU A 132 0.06 7.56 9.82
CA LEU A 132 0.87 6.35 10.02
C LEU A 132 0.15 5.42 10.99
N SER A 133 -0.25 4.25 10.50
CA SER A 133 -0.98 3.25 11.27
C SER A 133 -0.27 1.91 11.21
N LEU A 134 0.22 1.43 12.35
CA LEU A 134 0.95 0.17 12.47
C LEU A 134 0.24 -0.71 13.48
N HIS A 135 -0.24 -1.87 13.02
CA HIS A 135 -1.04 -2.79 13.82
C HIS A 135 -0.43 -4.19 13.80
N GLN A 136 -0.27 -4.78 14.98
CA GLN A 136 0.33 -6.09 15.20
C GLN A 136 1.74 -6.19 14.60
N ALA A 137 2.51 -5.09 14.64
CA ALA A 137 3.79 -4.93 13.96
C ALA A 137 4.92 -4.74 14.99
N PHE A 138 5.66 -5.80 15.33
CA PHE A 138 6.80 -5.72 16.25
C PHE A 138 7.95 -4.98 15.56
N ILE A 139 8.17 -3.71 15.88
CA ILE A 139 9.19 -2.87 15.19
C ILE A 139 10.48 -2.85 15.99
N VAL A 140 11.62 -2.93 15.29
CA VAL A 140 12.96 -2.82 15.89
C VAL A 140 13.79 -1.75 15.18
N ASP A 141 14.93 -1.38 15.80
CA ASP A 141 15.90 -0.43 15.25
C ASP A 141 15.33 0.98 15.00
N VAL A 142 14.36 1.38 15.84
CA VAL A 142 13.78 2.73 15.82
C VAL A 142 14.85 3.77 16.17
N PRO A 143 15.12 4.76 15.30
CA PRO A 143 16.13 5.78 15.58
C PRO A 143 15.66 6.73 16.69
N LEU A 144 16.62 7.31 17.41
CA LEU A 144 16.34 8.30 18.46
C LEU A 144 15.75 9.61 17.91
N ASN A 145 16.16 9.98 16.69
CA ASN A 145 15.72 11.21 16.03
C ASN A 145 14.66 10.87 14.99
N ILE A 146 13.41 11.16 15.34
CA ILE A 146 12.24 10.96 14.49
C ILE A 146 11.66 12.34 14.16
N CYS A 147 11.36 12.60 12.89
CA CYS A 147 10.80 13.85 12.42
C CYS A 147 9.73 13.59 11.35
N PHE A 148 8.48 13.81 11.71
CA PHE A 148 7.35 13.74 10.78
C PHE A 148 6.63 15.09 10.69
N PRO A 149 7.12 16.05 9.87
CA PRO A 149 6.61 17.43 9.89
C PRO A 149 5.16 17.57 9.42
N SER A 150 4.64 16.60 8.66
CA SER A 150 3.27 16.62 8.12
C SER A 150 2.32 15.67 8.85
N LEU A 151 2.78 14.94 9.87
CA LEU A 151 2.00 13.90 10.53
C LEU A 151 0.86 14.52 11.33
N LYS A 152 -0.35 14.02 11.08
CA LYS A 152 -1.60 14.42 11.72
C LYS A 152 -2.19 13.31 12.56
N SER A 153 -1.94 12.05 12.21
CA SER A 153 -2.42 10.88 12.94
C SER A 153 -1.34 9.81 13.03
N LEU A 154 -1.14 9.28 14.23
CA LEU A 154 -0.28 8.15 14.52
C LEU A 154 -1.10 7.13 15.30
N SER A 155 -1.25 5.91 14.75
CA SER A 155 -1.87 4.79 15.44
C SER A 155 -0.88 3.64 15.55
N LEU A 156 -0.63 3.21 16.80
CA LEU A 156 0.26 2.10 17.11
C LEU A 156 -0.50 1.12 18.01
N GLU A 157 -0.82 -0.05 17.49
CA GLU A 157 -1.57 -1.08 18.21
C GLU A 157 -0.81 -2.41 18.19
N PHE A 158 -0.44 -2.93 19.36
CA PHE A 158 0.35 -4.16 19.49
C PHE A 158 1.66 -4.11 18.67
N VAL A 159 2.43 -3.04 18.90
CA VAL A 159 3.69 -2.69 18.20
C VAL A 159 4.90 -2.94 19.10
#